data_AF-A0A426CHB8-F1
#
_entry.id   AF-A0A426CHB8-F1
#
_cell.length_a   1.000
_cell.length_b   1.000
_cell.length_c   1.000
_cell.angle_alpha   90.00
_cell.angle_beta   90.00
_cell.angle_gamma   90.00
#
_symmetry.space_group_name_H-M   'P 1'
#
loop_
_entity.id
_entity.type
_entity.pdbx_description
1 polymer ?
#
loop_
_entity_poly.entity_id
_entity_poly.type
_entity_poly.pdbx_seq_one_letter_code
_entity_poly.pdbx_strand_id
1 'polypeptide(L)'
;MAKAVLTKTTSTELAGGTPADRKNLDLAVSAITKQFGEGSIMRLGDAHKMQVETLSTGSLAVDLALGVGGLPRGRIVEIYGPESSGKTTFCLSVIAEAQKKGGLAAFIDVEHALDPKYSRIVGVNLDDLLVSQPDSGEDALNIAEALIRSNAIDVIVIDSVAALISKQELDGQMGDATVGSQARLMSQAMRRLTAVVSKTKCILIFTNQIREKIGVMFGSPETTPGGRALKFFSSIRIDIRRKEQIKQPDGKIIGNRTKIKVVKNKVAPPFTECEFDIMYDEGISRTGSLLDLGIEHKILEKKGAWISYEGQLIGQGRDAAKQAIRDNPELAEKLSKAIYEKVNVTGGTSVTGSEPDAAE
;
A
#
# COMPACT_ATOMS: atom_id res chain seq x y z
N MET A 1 29.15 12.55 45.06
CA MET A 1 29.37 13.93 44.55
C MET A 1 30.29 13.86 43.34
N ALA A 2 29.73 13.70 42.15
CA ALA A 2 30.42 13.95 40.88
C ALA A 2 29.33 14.29 39.86
N LYS A 3 29.21 15.59 39.54
CA LYS A 3 28.27 16.11 38.54
C LYS A 3 28.77 15.72 37.15
N ALA A 4 27.98 14.95 36.41
CA ALA A 4 28.17 14.76 34.98
C ALA A 4 27.86 16.09 34.27
N VAL A 5 28.85 16.59 33.53
CA VAL A 5 28.75 17.80 32.70
C VAL A 5 27.97 17.43 31.44
N LEU A 6 26.78 18.02 31.28
CA LEU A 6 26.02 17.99 30.03
C LEU A 6 26.79 18.79 28.98
N THR A 7 27.38 18.10 28.01
CA THR A 7 27.95 18.67 26.79
C THR A 7 26.84 19.29 25.95
N LYS A 8 26.90 20.61 25.77
CA LYS A 8 26.04 21.38 24.86
C LYS A 8 26.16 20.80 23.45
N THR A 9 25.04 20.35 22.90
CA THR A 9 24.89 20.03 21.48
C THR A 9 25.18 21.29 20.66
N THR A 10 26.22 21.23 19.84
CA THR A 10 26.63 22.28 18.91
C THR A 10 25.49 22.52 17.91
N SER A 11 24.99 23.75 17.91
CA SER A 11 24.09 24.29 16.89
C SER A 11 24.76 24.20 15.52
N THR A 12 24.18 23.44 14.60
CA THR A 12 24.59 23.36 13.20
C THR A 12 24.45 24.76 12.59
N GLU A 13 25.57 25.40 12.25
CA GLU A 13 25.58 26.67 11.53
C GLU A 13 24.99 26.48 10.13
N LEU A 14 23.96 27.28 9.84
CA LEU A 14 23.24 27.27 8.57
C LEU A 14 24.17 27.71 7.43
N ALA A 15 24.29 26.90 6.38
CA ALA A 15 24.99 27.30 5.16
C ALA A 15 24.10 28.26 4.34
N GLY A 16 24.47 29.55 4.30
CA GLY A 16 23.87 30.57 3.42
C GLY A 16 23.17 31.75 4.14
N GLY A 17 23.31 32.96 3.57
CA GLY A 17 22.65 34.21 3.99
C GLY A 17 23.42 35.05 5.02
N THR A 18 23.32 36.38 4.91
CA THR A 18 23.88 37.30 5.93
C THR A 18 23.10 37.21 7.25
N PRO A 19 23.65 37.67 8.39
CA PRO A 19 22.92 37.68 9.66
C PRO A 19 21.58 38.44 9.60
N ALA A 20 21.48 39.47 8.76
CA ALA A 20 20.25 40.21 8.52
C ALA A 20 19.21 39.36 7.76
N ASP A 21 19.64 38.59 6.76
CA ASP A 21 18.77 37.70 6.00
C ASP A 21 18.17 36.61 6.89
N ARG A 22 18.96 36.04 7.81
CA ARG A 22 18.46 35.03 8.76
C ARG A 22 17.39 35.59 9.69
N LYS A 23 17.61 36.79 10.23
CA LYS A 23 16.62 37.46 11.09
C LYS A 23 15.33 37.77 10.33
N ASN A 24 15.44 38.26 9.09
CA ASN A 24 14.28 38.53 8.24
C ASN A 24 13.53 37.24 7.88
N LEU A 25 14.26 36.16 7.60
CA LEU A 25 13.69 34.85 7.33
C LEU A 25 12.93 34.30 8.56
N ASP A 26 13.50 34.41 9.75
CA ASP A 26 12.85 33.93 10.98
C ASP A 26 11.59 34.73 11.32
N LEU A 27 11.61 36.05 11.09
CA LEU A 27 10.42 36.90 11.21
C LEU A 27 9.34 36.51 10.20
N ALA A 28 9.72 36.25 8.94
CA ALA A 28 8.79 35.80 7.90
C ALA A 28 8.20 34.42 8.23
N VAL A 29 9.03 33.46 8.67
CA VAL A 29 8.60 32.13 9.11
C VAL A 29 7.63 32.23 10.30
N SER A 30 7.91 33.09 11.28
CA SER A 30 7.04 33.32 12.43
C SER A 30 5.70 33.95 12.01
N ALA A 31 5.72 34.94 11.12
CA ALA A 31 4.52 35.57 10.58
C ALA A 31 3.64 34.57 9.80
N ILE A 32 4.26 33.76 8.93
CA ILE A 32 3.59 32.70 8.18
C ILE A 32 2.99 31.66 9.15
N THR A 33 3.76 31.22 10.14
CA THR A 33 3.28 30.26 11.15
C THR A 33 2.09 30.81 11.94
N LYS A 34 2.13 32.08 12.33
CA LYS A 34 1.02 32.75 13.04
C LYS A 34 -0.22 32.89 12.17
N GLN A 35 -0.06 33.16 10.86
CA GLN A 35 -1.16 33.38 9.93
C GLN A 35 -1.78 32.06 9.42
N PHE A 36 -0.97 31.03 9.19
CA PHE A 36 -1.37 29.80 8.50
C PHE A 36 -1.29 28.54 9.37
N GLY A 37 -0.87 28.67 10.64
CA GLY A 37 -0.78 27.59 11.62
C GLY A 37 0.59 26.91 11.69
N GLU A 38 0.81 26.14 12.76
CA GLU A 38 2.01 25.31 12.92
C GLU A 38 2.15 24.30 11.77
N GLY A 39 3.35 24.17 11.21
CA GLY A 39 3.63 23.27 10.08
C GLY A 39 3.36 23.85 8.69
N SER A 40 2.86 25.08 8.58
CA SER A 40 2.67 25.78 7.30
C SER A 40 3.98 26.08 6.56
N ILE A 41 5.07 26.27 7.30
CA ILE A 41 6.42 26.42 6.78
C ILE A 41 7.42 25.82 7.78
N MET A 42 8.35 25.00 7.30
CA MET A 42 9.33 24.31 8.14
C MET A 42 10.65 24.21 7.38
N ARG A 43 11.77 24.21 8.11
CA ARG A 43 13.07 23.89 7.50
C ARG A 43 13.16 22.38 7.33
N LEU A 44 13.59 21.93 6.15
CA LEU A 44 13.62 20.51 5.81
C LEU A 44 14.58 19.71 6.72
N GLY A 45 15.67 20.32 7.18
CA GLY A 45 16.61 19.72 8.13
C GLY A 45 16.08 19.59 9.57
N ASP A 46 15.14 20.45 9.98
CA ASP A 46 14.49 20.39 11.30
C ASP A 46 13.30 19.40 11.29
N ALA A 47 12.96 18.84 10.13
CA ALA A 47 11.90 17.87 9.93
C ALA A 47 12.31 16.45 10.37
N HIS A 48 12.89 16.30 11.56
CA HIS A 48 13.13 14.99 12.21
C HIS A 48 11.84 14.15 12.36
N LYS A 49 10.66 14.75 12.17
CA LYS A 49 9.33 14.11 12.10
C LYS A 49 8.95 13.51 10.74
N MET A 50 9.78 13.57 9.71
CA MET A 50 9.47 12.95 8.40
C MET A 50 9.83 11.45 8.30
N GLN A 51 9.89 10.72 9.43
CA GLN A 51 9.70 9.27 9.36
C GLN A 51 8.27 9.04 8.88
N VAL A 52 8.14 8.57 7.64
CA VAL A 52 6.83 8.29 7.04
C VAL A 52 6.20 7.17 7.86
N GLU A 53 5.17 7.49 8.65
CA GLU A 53 4.42 6.49 9.39
C GLU A 53 3.75 5.55 8.38
N THR A 54 3.92 4.25 8.55
CA THR A 54 3.40 3.23 7.63
C THR A 54 2.44 2.26 8.32
N LEU A 55 1.59 1.65 7.50
CA LEU A 55 0.72 0.53 7.86
C LEU A 55 1.12 -0.70 7.05
N SER A 56 1.27 -1.85 7.71
CA SER A 56 1.58 -3.11 7.02
C SER A 56 0.49 -3.48 6.02
N THR A 57 0.88 -4.11 4.92
CA THR A 57 -0.03 -4.69 3.93
C THR A 57 -0.51 -6.09 4.32
N GLY A 58 0.02 -6.68 5.39
CA GLY A 58 -0.16 -8.09 5.75
C GLY A 58 0.75 -9.04 4.97
N SER A 59 1.47 -8.54 3.95
CA SER A 59 2.53 -9.26 3.25
C SER A 59 3.89 -8.67 3.58
N LEU A 60 4.75 -9.44 4.25
CA LEU A 60 6.12 -9.03 4.51
C LEU A 60 6.88 -8.73 3.22
N ALA A 61 6.64 -9.52 2.15
CA ALA A 61 7.28 -9.32 0.86
C ALA A 61 6.88 -7.97 0.23
N VAL A 62 5.60 -7.59 0.33
CA VAL A 62 5.13 -6.30 -0.20
C VAL A 62 5.62 -5.14 0.67
N ASP A 63 5.61 -5.28 1.98
CA ASP A 63 6.11 -4.25 2.91
C ASP A 63 7.58 -3.91 2.66
N LEU A 64 8.39 -4.94 2.39
CA LEU A 64 9.78 -4.79 1.95
C LEU A 64 9.85 -4.13 0.58
N ALA A 65 9.08 -4.60 -0.42
CA ALA A 65 9.08 -4.01 -1.76
C ALA A 65 8.69 -2.53 -1.75
N LEU A 66 7.84 -2.09 -0.83
CA LEU A 66 7.49 -0.67 -0.65
C LEU A 66 8.65 0.17 -0.11
N GLY A 67 9.69 -0.45 0.47
CA GLY A 67 10.93 0.18 0.94
C GLY A 67 10.83 0.95 2.26
N VAL A 68 9.60 1.17 2.75
CA VAL A 68 9.31 1.88 4.01
C VAL A 68 8.55 0.99 5.02
N GLY A 69 8.46 -0.32 4.75
CA GLY A 69 7.84 -1.28 5.66
C GLY A 69 6.31 -1.26 5.67
N GLY A 70 5.67 -0.73 4.61
CA GLY A 70 4.21 -0.70 4.48
C GLY A 70 3.70 0.48 3.66
N LEU A 71 2.38 0.66 3.64
CA LEU A 71 1.73 1.79 2.97
C LEU A 71 1.86 3.07 3.80
N PRO A 72 2.24 4.21 3.18
CA PRO A 72 2.45 5.46 3.90
C PRO A 72 1.12 6.11 4.31
N ARG A 73 0.97 6.44 5.59
CA ARG A 73 -0.17 7.17 6.14
C ARG A 73 -0.29 8.57 5.58
N GLY A 74 -1.52 9.07 5.51
CA GLY A 74 -1.82 10.40 4.97
C GLY A 74 -1.55 10.50 3.47
N ARG A 75 -1.63 9.40 2.73
CA ARG A 75 -1.36 9.34 1.28
C ARG A 75 -2.46 8.59 0.52
N ILE A 76 -2.52 8.90 -0.77
CA ILE A 76 -3.34 8.19 -1.75
C ILE A 76 -2.53 7.06 -2.38
N VAL A 77 -3.13 5.88 -2.49
CA VAL A 77 -2.57 4.68 -3.10
C VAL A 77 -3.51 4.22 -4.22
N GLU A 78 -2.95 3.83 -5.36
CA GLU A 78 -3.72 3.13 -6.42
C GLU A 78 -3.20 1.71 -6.54
N ILE A 79 -4.09 0.73 -6.44
CA ILE A 79 -3.80 -0.67 -6.81
C ILE A 79 -4.64 -1.03 -8.03
N TYR A 80 -3.97 -1.47 -9.10
CA TYR A 80 -4.63 -1.80 -10.35
C TYR A 80 -4.11 -3.12 -10.90
N GLY A 81 -4.93 -3.77 -11.73
CA GLY A 81 -4.61 -5.09 -12.25
C GLY A 81 -5.79 -5.76 -12.93
N PRO A 82 -5.57 -6.93 -13.57
CA PRO A 82 -6.62 -7.73 -14.17
C PRO A 82 -7.71 -8.13 -13.17
N GLU A 83 -8.86 -8.59 -13.66
CA GLU A 83 -9.86 -9.23 -12.81
C GLU A 83 -9.27 -10.44 -12.09
N SER A 84 -9.77 -10.72 -10.88
CA SER A 84 -9.28 -11.84 -10.05
C SER A 84 -7.78 -11.83 -9.74
N SER A 85 -7.10 -10.68 -9.87
CA SER A 85 -5.68 -10.54 -9.54
C SER A 85 -5.39 -10.39 -8.05
N GLY A 86 -6.42 -10.19 -7.22
CA GLY A 86 -6.28 -10.04 -5.77
C GLY A 86 -6.36 -8.60 -5.25
N LYS A 87 -6.80 -7.63 -6.05
CA LYS A 87 -6.94 -6.20 -5.65
C LYS A 87 -7.76 -6.03 -4.37
N THR A 88 -8.97 -6.59 -4.34
CA THR A 88 -9.88 -6.50 -3.18
C THR A 88 -9.29 -7.26 -1.99
N THR A 89 -8.73 -8.46 -2.19
CA THR A 89 -8.03 -9.19 -1.11
C THR A 89 -6.88 -8.39 -0.49
N PHE A 90 -6.08 -7.71 -1.31
CA PHE A 90 -5.02 -6.82 -0.82
C PHE A 90 -5.59 -5.69 0.04
N CYS A 91 -6.69 -5.06 -0.41
CA CYS A 91 -7.35 -4.01 0.35
C CYS A 91 -7.93 -4.52 1.68
N LEU A 92 -8.56 -5.69 1.67
CA LEU A 92 -9.07 -6.34 2.89
C LEU A 92 -7.95 -6.69 3.86
N SER A 93 -6.80 -7.13 3.35
CA SER A 93 -5.60 -7.40 4.16
C SER A 93 -5.09 -6.13 4.86
N VAL A 94 -5.01 -5.00 4.14
CA VAL A 94 -4.63 -3.70 4.73
C VAL A 94 -5.65 -3.25 5.79
N ILE A 95 -6.94 -3.44 5.54
CA ILE A 95 -8.00 -3.15 6.51
C ILE A 95 -7.82 -3.99 7.78
N ALA A 96 -7.60 -5.29 7.63
CA ALA A 96 -7.38 -6.20 8.76
C ALA A 96 -6.15 -5.77 9.58
N GLU A 97 -5.05 -5.37 8.94
CA GLU A 97 -3.87 -4.84 9.62
C GLU A 97 -4.12 -3.51 10.34
N ALA A 98 -4.97 -2.62 9.79
CA ALA A 98 -5.39 -1.41 10.48
C ALA A 98 -6.17 -1.74 11.75
N GLN A 99 -7.17 -2.62 11.65
CA GLN A 99 -8.04 -3.02 12.75
C GLN A 99 -7.28 -3.76 13.85
N LYS A 100 -6.30 -4.62 13.50
CA LYS A 100 -5.41 -5.26 14.49
C LYS A 100 -4.64 -4.27 15.36
N LYS A 101 -4.38 -3.06 14.83
CA LYS A 101 -3.72 -1.96 15.57
C LYS A 101 -4.72 -1.03 16.27
N GLY A 102 -6.00 -1.40 16.33
CA GLY A 102 -7.08 -0.60 16.91
C GLY A 102 -7.53 0.57 16.03
N GLY A 103 -7.15 0.59 14.74
CA GLY A 103 -7.56 1.61 13.79
C GLY A 103 -8.93 1.35 13.18
N LEU A 104 -9.56 2.39 12.66
CA LEU A 104 -10.87 2.30 11.99
C LEU A 104 -10.72 2.27 10.47
N ALA A 105 -11.61 1.54 9.80
CA ALA A 105 -11.57 1.39 8.36
C ALA A 105 -12.94 1.60 7.72
N ALA A 106 -12.95 2.08 6.48
CA ALA A 106 -14.14 2.17 5.65
C ALA A 106 -13.92 1.57 4.27
N PHE A 107 -14.96 0.94 3.74
CA PHE A 107 -15.01 0.36 2.41
C PHE A 107 -16.16 0.98 1.62
N ILE A 108 -15.83 1.71 0.56
CA ILE A 108 -16.78 2.28 -0.38
C ILE A 108 -16.90 1.30 -1.55
N ASP A 109 -17.91 0.44 -1.48
CA ASP A 109 -18.19 -0.64 -2.41
C ASP A 109 -19.09 -0.13 -3.54
N VAL A 110 -18.46 0.41 -4.59
CA VAL A 110 -19.13 0.90 -5.80
C VAL A 110 -19.37 -0.24 -6.79
N GLU A 111 -18.58 -1.32 -6.71
CA GLU A 111 -18.80 -2.52 -7.53
C GLU A 111 -19.90 -3.45 -6.98
N HIS A 112 -20.42 -3.19 -5.78
CA HIS A 112 -21.40 -4.04 -5.07
C HIS A 112 -20.94 -5.51 -4.98
N ALA A 113 -19.64 -5.73 -4.81
CA ALA A 113 -19.00 -7.04 -4.93
C ALA A 113 -18.32 -7.51 -3.65
N LEU A 114 -18.43 -6.75 -2.55
CA LEU A 114 -17.82 -7.11 -1.28
C LEU A 114 -18.52 -8.33 -0.66
N ASP A 115 -17.77 -9.43 -0.45
CA ASP A 115 -18.25 -10.61 0.27
C ASP A 115 -17.88 -10.54 1.77
N PRO A 116 -18.85 -10.41 2.68
CA PRO A 116 -18.59 -10.41 4.12
C PRO A 116 -17.95 -11.71 4.63
N LYS A 117 -18.31 -12.87 4.05
CA LYS A 117 -17.76 -14.16 4.49
C LYS A 117 -16.27 -14.24 4.20
N TYR A 118 -15.88 -13.91 2.97
CA TYR A 118 -14.47 -13.87 2.59
C TYR A 118 -13.70 -12.77 3.35
N SER A 119 -14.31 -11.60 3.59
CA SER A 119 -13.68 -10.54 4.37
C SER A 119 -13.32 -10.99 5.78
N ARG A 120 -14.18 -11.78 6.44
CA ARG A 120 -13.89 -12.38 7.73
C ARG A 120 -12.75 -13.41 7.65
N ILE A 121 -12.67 -14.19 6.57
CA ILE A 121 -11.57 -15.14 6.33
C ILE A 121 -10.21 -14.41 6.26
N VAL A 122 -10.16 -13.25 5.59
CA VAL A 122 -8.94 -12.41 5.49
C VAL A 122 -8.59 -11.77 6.85
N GLY A 123 -9.49 -11.83 7.83
CA GLY A 123 -9.27 -11.32 9.19
C GLY A 123 -9.83 -9.92 9.44
N VAL A 124 -10.74 -9.44 8.59
CA VAL A 124 -11.44 -8.18 8.79
C VAL A 124 -12.48 -8.33 9.91
N ASN A 125 -12.46 -7.42 10.88
CA ASN A 125 -13.54 -7.27 11.84
C ASN A 125 -14.72 -6.57 11.16
N LEU A 126 -15.78 -7.33 10.87
CA LEU A 126 -16.97 -6.82 10.18
C LEU A 126 -17.81 -5.89 11.05
N ASP A 127 -17.78 -6.05 12.38
CA ASP A 127 -18.62 -5.27 13.28
C ASP A 127 -18.17 -3.80 13.33
N ASP A 128 -16.86 -3.56 13.12
CA ASP A 128 -16.24 -2.24 13.13
C ASP A 128 -15.94 -1.70 11.71
N LEU A 129 -16.24 -2.46 10.65
CA LEU A 129 -16.00 -2.02 9.28
C LEU A 129 -17.16 -1.15 8.80
N LEU A 130 -16.88 0.13 8.49
CA LEU A 130 -17.85 0.99 7.83
C LEU A 130 -17.96 0.60 6.35
N VAL A 131 -19.16 0.26 5.88
CA VAL A 131 -19.41 -0.04 4.46
C VAL A 131 -20.39 0.98 3.90
N SER A 132 -20.08 1.51 2.72
CA SER A 132 -20.97 2.39 1.96
C SER A 132 -21.12 1.85 0.55
N GLN A 133 -22.36 1.79 0.07
CA GLN A 133 -22.71 1.41 -1.30
C GLN A 133 -23.41 2.58 -1.98
N PRO A 134 -22.64 3.57 -2.46
CA PRO A 134 -23.20 4.80 -3.03
C PRO A 134 -23.73 4.58 -4.44
N ASP A 135 -24.80 5.28 -4.80
CA ASP A 135 -25.39 5.20 -6.14
C ASP A 135 -24.53 5.91 -7.21
N SER A 136 -23.78 6.94 -6.82
CA SER A 136 -22.98 7.76 -7.74
C SER A 136 -21.53 7.95 -7.30
N GLY A 137 -20.66 8.21 -8.27
CA GLY A 137 -19.25 8.50 -8.04
C GLY A 137 -19.04 9.78 -7.24
N GLU A 138 -19.86 10.82 -7.45
CA GLU A 138 -19.85 12.03 -6.62
C GLU A 138 -20.14 11.70 -5.15
N ASP A 139 -21.17 10.90 -4.88
CA ASP A 139 -21.53 10.54 -3.51
C ASP A 139 -20.44 9.68 -2.86
N ALA A 140 -19.88 8.71 -3.59
CA ALA A 140 -18.75 7.90 -3.14
C ALA A 140 -17.56 8.77 -2.68
N LEU A 141 -17.19 9.76 -3.49
CA LEU A 141 -16.05 10.63 -3.22
C LEU A 141 -16.33 11.65 -2.10
N ASN A 142 -17.58 12.13 -1.99
CA ASN A 142 -17.99 13.01 -0.89
C ASN A 142 -18.03 12.27 0.46
N ILE A 143 -18.52 11.02 0.48
CA ILE A 143 -18.51 10.16 1.67
C ILE A 143 -17.07 9.92 2.11
N ALA A 144 -16.17 9.54 1.18
CA ALA A 144 -14.76 9.38 1.49
C ALA A 144 -14.14 10.67 2.06
N GLU A 145 -14.42 11.83 1.48
CA GLU A 145 -13.92 13.11 1.98
C GLU A 145 -14.44 13.42 3.41
N ALA A 146 -15.71 13.19 3.68
CA ALA A 146 -16.31 13.40 5.00
C ALA A 146 -15.64 12.50 6.06
N LEU A 147 -15.45 11.22 5.72
CA LEU A 147 -14.76 10.25 6.58
C LEU A 147 -13.30 10.66 6.84
N ILE A 148 -12.56 11.12 5.82
CA ILE A 148 -11.19 11.63 6.01
C ILE A 148 -11.17 12.85 6.92
N ARG A 149 -12.10 13.79 6.72
CA ARG A 149 -12.19 15.03 7.52
C ARG A 149 -12.53 14.78 8.99
N SER A 150 -13.19 13.66 9.31
CA SER A 150 -13.41 13.25 10.70
C SER A 150 -12.10 12.98 11.45
N ASN A 151 -11.01 12.68 10.71
CA ASN A 151 -9.70 12.28 11.23
C ASN A 151 -9.74 11.04 12.15
N ALA A 152 -10.83 10.28 12.10
CA ALA A 152 -11.02 9.06 12.88
C ALA A 152 -10.68 7.78 12.10
N ILE A 153 -10.63 7.85 10.76
CA ILE A 153 -10.43 6.69 9.89
C ILE A 153 -8.95 6.55 9.49
N ASP A 154 -8.41 5.35 9.67
CA ASP A 154 -7.04 4.97 9.31
C ASP A 154 -6.91 4.53 7.85
N VAL A 155 -7.92 3.82 7.32
CA VAL A 155 -7.91 3.30 5.95
C VAL A 155 -9.28 3.47 5.31
N ILE A 156 -9.30 4.03 4.09
CA ILE A 156 -10.49 4.03 3.24
C ILE A 156 -10.14 3.35 1.94
N VAL A 157 -10.97 2.38 1.53
CA VAL A 157 -10.89 1.73 0.22
C VAL A 157 -12.05 2.20 -0.63
N ILE A 158 -11.78 2.57 -1.88
CA ILE A 158 -12.79 2.81 -2.91
C ILE A 158 -12.63 1.74 -3.98
N ASP A 159 -13.60 0.82 -4.03
CA ASP A 159 -13.63 -0.33 -4.94
C ASP A 159 -14.83 -0.20 -5.90
N SER A 160 -14.67 0.28 -7.15
CA SER A 160 -13.45 0.69 -7.84
C SER A 160 -13.62 2.01 -8.60
N VAL A 161 -12.49 2.59 -9.04
CA VAL A 161 -12.50 3.81 -9.88
C VAL A 161 -13.28 3.61 -11.17
N ALA A 162 -13.24 2.41 -11.76
CA ALA A 162 -13.94 2.12 -13.00
C ALA A 162 -15.46 2.27 -12.85
N ALA A 163 -15.99 2.00 -11.66
CA ALA A 163 -17.40 2.08 -11.32
C ALA A 163 -17.85 3.46 -10.81
N LEU A 164 -16.95 4.45 -10.70
CA LEU A 164 -17.32 5.82 -10.33
C LEU A 164 -18.02 6.53 -11.50
N ILE A 165 -19.31 6.26 -11.66
CA ILE A 165 -20.17 6.86 -12.69
C ILE A 165 -20.72 8.19 -12.16
N SER A 166 -20.70 9.24 -13.00
CA SER A 166 -21.25 10.54 -12.59
C SER A 166 -22.78 10.52 -12.52
N LYS A 167 -23.39 11.33 -11.66
CA LYS A 167 -24.86 11.51 -11.63
C LYS A 167 -25.47 11.79 -13.00
N GLN A 168 -24.82 12.67 -13.78
CA GLN A 168 -25.25 12.99 -15.15
C GLN A 168 -25.31 11.75 -16.06
N GLU A 169 -24.40 10.80 -15.87
CA GLU A 169 -24.33 9.58 -16.67
C GLU A 169 -25.32 8.52 -16.18
N LEU A 170 -25.60 8.49 -14.87
CA LEU A 170 -26.65 7.64 -14.27
C LEU A 170 -28.06 8.08 -14.69
N ASP A 171 -28.32 9.38 -14.73
CA ASP A 171 -29.61 9.96 -15.12
C ASP A 171 -29.80 9.97 -16.65
N GLY A 172 -28.73 9.74 -17.41
CA GLY A 172 -28.73 9.73 -18.88
C GLY A 172 -29.29 8.44 -19.47
N GLN A 173 -29.42 8.41 -20.80
CA GLN A 173 -29.83 7.21 -21.53
C GLN A 173 -28.62 6.43 -22.05
N MET A 174 -28.78 5.11 -22.21
CA MET A 174 -27.75 4.29 -22.86
C MET A 174 -27.48 4.80 -24.27
N GLY A 175 -26.23 5.18 -24.54
CA GLY A 175 -25.79 5.74 -25.82
C GLY A 175 -25.56 7.25 -25.78
N ASP A 176 -25.92 7.93 -24.69
CA ASP A 176 -25.59 9.35 -24.51
C ASP A 176 -24.07 9.56 -24.44
N ALA A 177 -23.59 10.61 -25.12
CA ALA A 177 -22.17 10.93 -25.16
C ALA A 177 -21.71 11.60 -23.86
N THR A 178 -21.14 10.82 -22.94
CA THR A 178 -20.57 11.29 -21.66
C THR A 178 -19.05 11.35 -21.68
N VAL A 179 -18.47 11.78 -22.80
CA VAL A 179 -17.02 11.73 -23.02
C VAL A 179 -16.25 12.47 -21.92
N GLY A 180 -15.46 11.72 -21.15
CA GLY A 180 -14.58 12.27 -20.11
C GLY A 180 -15.29 12.79 -18.85
N SER A 181 -16.55 12.42 -18.59
CA SER A 181 -17.25 12.66 -17.32
C SER A 181 -16.40 12.21 -16.12
N GLN A 182 -16.04 10.93 -16.10
CA GLN A 182 -15.29 10.29 -15.03
C GLN A 182 -13.90 10.91 -14.82
N ALA A 183 -13.18 11.24 -15.91
CA ALA A 183 -11.86 11.86 -15.82
C ALA A 183 -11.92 13.27 -15.19
N ARG A 184 -12.97 14.05 -15.49
CA ARG A 184 -13.20 15.37 -14.88
C ARG A 184 -13.56 15.25 -13.40
N LEU A 185 -14.46 14.33 -13.05
CA LEU A 185 -14.84 14.01 -11.69
C LEU A 185 -13.60 13.65 -10.84
N MET A 186 -12.79 12.70 -11.32
CA MET A 186 -11.55 12.30 -10.65
C MET A 186 -10.55 13.46 -10.52
N SER A 187 -10.41 14.31 -11.54
CA SER A 187 -9.50 15.47 -11.48
C SER A 187 -9.93 16.52 -10.43
N GLN A 188 -11.22 16.71 -10.25
CA GLN A 188 -11.76 17.58 -9.19
C GLN A 188 -11.58 16.93 -7.81
N ALA A 189 -11.95 15.66 -7.69
CA ALA A 189 -11.88 14.92 -6.45
C ALA A 189 -10.45 14.78 -5.93
N MET A 190 -9.49 14.43 -6.78
CA MET A 190 -8.09 14.26 -6.38
C MET A 190 -7.48 15.56 -5.84
N ARG A 191 -7.84 16.73 -6.39
CA ARG A 191 -7.39 18.03 -5.87
C ARG A 191 -7.91 18.29 -4.46
N ARG A 192 -9.17 17.92 -4.16
CA ARG A 192 -9.77 18.07 -2.82
C ARG A 192 -9.21 17.03 -1.84
N LEU A 193 -9.25 15.76 -2.22
CA LEU A 193 -8.87 14.63 -1.39
C LEU A 193 -7.39 14.68 -0.99
N THR A 194 -6.48 15.02 -1.91
CA THR A 194 -5.03 15.10 -1.58
C THR A 194 -4.74 16.13 -0.48
N ALA A 195 -5.47 17.25 -0.47
CA ALA A 195 -5.28 18.30 0.51
C ALA A 195 -5.79 17.93 1.90
N VAL A 196 -6.81 17.07 2.00
CA VAL A 196 -7.34 16.59 3.28
C VAL A 196 -6.59 15.36 3.78
N VAL A 197 -6.31 14.39 2.90
CA VAL A 197 -5.61 13.14 3.24
C VAL A 197 -4.23 13.45 3.83
N SER A 198 -3.49 14.41 3.26
CA SER A 198 -2.15 14.79 3.74
C SER A 198 -2.10 15.39 5.15
N LYS A 199 -3.24 15.79 5.71
CA LYS A 199 -3.37 16.34 7.07
C LYS A 199 -3.86 15.32 8.09
N THR A 200 -4.07 14.07 7.67
CA THR A 200 -4.63 12.99 8.48
C THR A 200 -3.71 11.78 8.45
N LYS A 201 -4.03 10.78 9.28
CA LYS A 201 -3.35 9.47 9.24
C LYS A 201 -4.00 8.48 8.26
N CYS A 202 -5.05 8.89 7.56
CA CYS A 202 -5.81 8.06 6.65
C CYS A 202 -4.99 7.65 5.43
N ILE A 203 -5.02 6.37 5.06
CA ILE A 203 -4.56 5.85 3.78
C ILE A 203 -5.80 5.73 2.89
N LEU A 204 -5.82 6.44 1.76
CA LEU A 204 -6.91 6.35 0.80
C LEU A 204 -6.48 5.46 -0.37
N ILE A 205 -7.07 4.28 -0.47
CA ILE A 205 -6.76 3.28 -1.48
C ILE A 205 -7.85 3.29 -2.55
N PHE A 206 -7.45 3.44 -3.80
CA PHE A 206 -8.30 3.22 -4.96
C PHE A 206 -7.94 1.90 -5.61
N THR A 207 -8.91 1.02 -5.80
CA THR A 207 -8.75 -0.08 -6.74
C THR A 207 -9.06 0.41 -8.16
N ASN A 208 -8.39 -0.17 -9.16
CA ASN A 208 -8.67 0.16 -10.54
C ASN A 208 -8.51 -1.07 -11.45
N GLN A 209 -9.21 -1.04 -12.57
CA GLN A 209 -9.14 -2.08 -13.58
C GLN A 209 -8.11 -1.70 -14.67
N ILE A 210 -7.68 -2.69 -15.43
CA ILE A 210 -6.91 -2.45 -16.66
C ILE A 210 -7.89 -2.32 -17.83
N ARG A 211 -7.63 -1.34 -18.69
CA ARG A 211 -8.26 -1.17 -20.00
C ARG A 211 -7.15 -1.05 -21.04
N GLU A 212 -7.47 -1.29 -22.30
CA GLU A 212 -6.52 -1.11 -23.39
C GLU A 212 -6.85 0.16 -24.19
N LYS A 213 -5.81 0.88 -24.62
CA LYS A 213 -5.95 1.98 -25.56
C LYS A 213 -5.88 1.44 -26.98
N ILE A 214 -6.96 1.62 -27.72
CA ILE A 214 -7.03 1.29 -29.14
C ILE A 214 -6.03 2.17 -29.91
N GLY A 215 -5.29 1.56 -30.84
CA GLY A 215 -4.39 2.27 -31.77
C GLY A 215 -2.96 2.48 -31.26
N VAL A 216 -2.56 1.88 -30.14
CA VAL A 216 -1.15 1.88 -29.70
C VAL A 216 -0.39 0.80 -30.47
N MET A 217 0.52 1.20 -31.35
CA MET A 217 1.38 0.29 -32.13
C MET A 217 2.75 0.00 -31.49
N PHE A 218 3.16 0.79 -30.49
CA PHE A 218 4.45 0.66 -29.81
C PHE A 218 4.32 0.90 -28.30
N GLY A 219 4.96 0.05 -27.49
CA GLY A 219 4.85 0.05 -26.03
C GLY A 219 3.59 -0.66 -25.51
N SER A 220 3.35 -0.57 -24.21
CA SER A 220 2.18 -1.21 -23.58
C SER A 220 0.87 -0.45 -23.90
N PRO A 221 -0.17 -1.14 -24.40
CA PRO A 221 -1.48 -0.53 -24.64
C PRO A 221 -2.29 -0.34 -23.34
N GLU A 222 -1.82 -0.87 -22.21
CA GLU A 222 -2.57 -0.87 -20.96
C GLU A 222 -2.70 0.54 -20.36
N THR A 223 -3.89 0.83 -19.85
CA THR A 223 -4.21 2.06 -19.11
C THR A 223 -5.20 1.74 -17.99
N THR A 224 -5.43 2.73 -17.12
CA THR A 224 -6.42 2.66 -16.05
C THR A 224 -7.53 3.70 -16.29
N PRO A 225 -8.80 3.37 -15.97
CA PRO A 225 -9.94 4.30 -15.92
C PRO A 225 -9.72 5.52 -15.00
N GLY A 226 -10.59 6.53 -15.10
CA GLY A 226 -10.52 7.74 -14.26
C GLY A 226 -9.55 8.82 -14.74
N GLY A 227 -9.03 8.71 -15.97
CA GLY A 227 -8.11 9.70 -16.54
C GLY A 227 -6.70 9.65 -15.93
N ARG A 228 -5.99 10.79 -15.96
CA ARG A 228 -4.58 10.87 -15.49
C ARG A 228 -4.43 11.34 -14.04
N ALA A 229 -5.47 11.94 -13.46
CA ALA A 229 -5.38 12.59 -12.16
C ALA A 229 -4.88 11.65 -11.07
N LEU A 230 -5.54 10.49 -10.89
CA LEU A 230 -5.15 9.50 -9.89
C LEU A 230 -3.68 9.09 -10.05
N LYS A 231 -3.23 8.84 -11.28
CA LYS A 231 -1.83 8.49 -11.57
C LYS A 231 -0.83 9.52 -11.05
N PHE A 232 -1.15 10.81 -11.08
CA PHE A 232 -0.27 11.89 -10.59
C PHE A 232 -0.38 12.10 -9.08
N PHE A 233 -1.59 12.07 -8.54
CA PHE A 233 -1.87 12.33 -7.13
C PHE A 233 -1.50 11.17 -6.20
N SER A 234 -1.64 9.91 -6.65
CA SER A 234 -1.20 8.75 -5.88
C SER A 234 0.28 8.83 -5.52
N SER A 235 0.61 8.55 -4.26
CA SER A 235 2.00 8.43 -3.79
C SER A 235 2.60 7.08 -4.13
N ILE A 236 1.78 6.03 -4.02
CA ILE A 236 2.13 4.67 -4.40
C ILE A 236 1.18 4.22 -5.51
N ARG A 237 1.71 3.56 -6.55
CA ARG A 237 0.91 2.83 -7.52
C ARG A 237 1.44 1.40 -7.61
N ILE A 238 0.52 0.45 -7.53
CA ILE A 238 0.79 -0.99 -7.45
C ILE A 238 0.10 -1.66 -8.64
N ASP A 239 0.88 -2.36 -9.46
CA ASP A 239 0.36 -3.29 -10.47
C ASP A 239 0.34 -4.68 -9.85
N ILE A 240 -0.85 -5.28 -9.70
CA ILE A 240 -1.05 -6.61 -9.11
C ILE A 240 -1.57 -7.59 -10.15
N ARG A 241 -0.89 -8.73 -10.29
CA ARG A 241 -1.23 -9.78 -11.27
C ARG A 241 -1.20 -11.16 -10.65
N ARG A 242 -2.14 -12.00 -11.04
CA ARG A 242 -2.07 -13.45 -10.79
C ARG A 242 -1.04 -14.06 -11.72
N LYS A 243 -0.05 -14.78 -11.15
CA LYS A 243 0.98 -15.50 -11.90
C LYS A 243 0.52 -16.93 -12.22
N GLU A 244 0.16 -17.69 -11.20
CA GLU A 244 -0.26 -19.08 -11.34
C GLU A 244 -1.23 -19.51 -10.24
N GLN A 245 -1.92 -20.63 -10.46
CA GLN A 245 -2.80 -21.25 -9.47
C GLN A 245 -2.00 -22.20 -8.58
N ILE A 246 -2.21 -22.10 -7.27
CA ILE A 246 -1.65 -23.04 -6.29
C ILE A 246 -2.62 -24.21 -6.17
N LYS A 247 -2.14 -25.42 -6.47
CA LYS A 247 -2.94 -26.65 -6.47
C LYS A 247 -2.41 -27.66 -5.47
N GLN A 248 -3.30 -28.39 -4.83
CA GLN A 248 -2.97 -29.58 -4.05
C GLN A 248 -2.67 -30.78 -4.99
N PRO A 249 -2.04 -31.85 -4.49
CA PRO A 249 -1.76 -33.05 -5.29
C PRO A 249 -3.00 -33.71 -5.92
N ASP A 250 -4.18 -33.51 -5.33
CA ASP A 250 -5.46 -33.99 -5.85
C ASP A 250 -6.04 -33.12 -6.99
N GLY A 251 -5.34 -32.03 -7.35
CA GLY A 251 -5.74 -31.08 -8.39
C GLY A 251 -6.62 -29.92 -7.90
N LYS A 252 -7.04 -29.90 -6.63
CA LYS A 252 -7.86 -28.83 -6.07
C LYS A 252 -7.06 -27.52 -6.01
N ILE A 253 -7.63 -26.45 -6.56
CA ILE A 253 -7.04 -25.10 -6.49
C ILE A 253 -7.33 -24.52 -5.10
N ILE A 254 -6.27 -24.15 -4.38
CA ILE A 254 -6.35 -23.65 -3.00
C ILE A 254 -5.89 -22.20 -2.85
N GLY A 255 -5.32 -21.62 -3.91
CA GLY A 255 -4.88 -20.23 -3.89
C GLY A 255 -4.25 -19.83 -5.21
N ASN A 256 -3.64 -18.65 -5.21
CA ASN A 256 -2.97 -18.06 -6.35
C ASN A 256 -1.61 -17.49 -5.95
N ARG A 257 -0.58 -17.83 -6.71
CA ARG A 257 0.69 -17.11 -6.68
C ARG A 257 0.46 -15.76 -7.35
N THR A 258 0.78 -14.70 -6.64
CA THR A 258 0.49 -13.32 -7.05
C THR A 258 1.78 -12.53 -7.10
N LYS A 259 1.92 -11.68 -8.11
CA LYS A 259 3.03 -10.77 -8.30
C LYS A 259 2.54 -9.34 -8.17
N ILE A 260 3.31 -8.53 -7.46
CA ILE A 260 3.12 -7.08 -7.37
C ILE A 260 4.35 -6.38 -7.93
N LYS A 261 4.12 -5.29 -8.69
CA LYS A 261 5.14 -4.32 -9.08
C LYS A 261 4.77 -2.93 -8.57
N VAL A 262 5.69 -2.27 -7.87
CA VAL A 262 5.52 -0.89 -7.39
C VAL A 262 5.88 0.08 -8.52
N VAL A 263 4.96 0.33 -9.44
CA VAL A 263 5.21 1.18 -10.62
C VAL A 263 5.37 2.67 -10.32
N LYS A 264 5.00 3.10 -9.10
CA LYS A 264 5.26 4.45 -8.59
C LYS A 264 5.45 4.40 -7.09
N ASN A 265 6.49 5.07 -6.61
CA ASN A 265 6.77 5.23 -5.19
C ASN A 265 7.34 6.64 -4.95
N LYS A 266 6.70 7.42 -4.07
CA LYS A 266 7.14 8.79 -3.68
C LYS A 266 7.89 8.83 -2.34
N VAL A 267 8.00 7.70 -1.64
CA VAL A 267 8.60 7.64 -0.29
C VAL A 267 9.81 6.71 -0.20
N ALA A 268 10.00 5.86 -1.21
CA ALA A 268 11.14 4.98 -1.39
C ALA A 268 11.39 4.76 -2.90
N PRO A 269 12.48 4.09 -3.29
CA PRO A 269 12.74 3.76 -4.69
C PRO A 269 11.58 2.97 -5.33
N PRO A 270 11.14 3.33 -6.56
CA PRO A 270 10.10 2.61 -7.28
C PRO A 270 10.66 1.39 -8.03
N PHE A 271 9.75 0.70 -8.75
CA PHE A 271 10.00 -0.42 -9.66
C PHE A 271 10.49 -1.71 -8.99
N THR A 272 10.32 -1.78 -7.67
CA THR A 272 10.49 -3.01 -6.92
C THR A 272 9.35 -3.99 -7.22
N GLU A 273 9.67 -5.28 -7.18
CA GLU A 273 8.74 -6.37 -7.43
C GLU A 273 8.77 -7.37 -6.29
N CYS A 274 7.66 -8.07 -6.08
CA CYS A 274 7.62 -9.21 -5.17
C CYS A 274 6.53 -10.19 -5.57
N GLU A 275 6.72 -11.43 -5.18
CA GLU A 275 5.75 -12.50 -5.27
C GLU A 275 5.33 -12.99 -3.88
N PHE A 276 4.05 -13.34 -3.76
CA PHE A 276 3.45 -13.87 -2.55
C PHE A 276 2.23 -14.73 -2.88
N ASP A 277 1.76 -15.50 -1.90
CA ASP A 277 0.61 -16.37 -2.07
C ASP A 277 -0.65 -15.69 -1.54
N ILE A 278 -1.73 -15.74 -2.32
CA ILE A 278 -3.09 -15.46 -1.86
C ILE A 278 -3.82 -16.79 -1.77
N MET A 279 -4.07 -17.26 -0.56
CA MET A 279 -4.81 -18.49 -0.29
C MET A 279 -6.30 -18.18 -0.10
N TYR A 280 -7.18 -19.10 -0.50
CA TYR A 280 -8.62 -18.89 -0.39
C TYR A 280 -9.16 -19.04 1.04
N ASP A 281 -8.39 -19.67 1.92
CA ASP A 281 -8.75 -19.96 3.32
C ASP A 281 -8.11 -19.01 4.34
N GLU A 282 -7.16 -18.15 3.95
CA GLU A 282 -6.54 -17.16 4.84
C GLU A 282 -6.28 -15.78 4.20
N GLY A 283 -6.46 -15.62 2.89
CA GLY A 283 -6.05 -14.40 2.19
C GLY A 283 -4.54 -14.38 1.93
N ILE A 284 -3.86 -13.26 2.21
CA ILE A 284 -2.41 -13.13 1.98
C ILE A 284 -1.64 -14.01 2.97
N SER A 285 -0.83 -14.95 2.45
CA SER A 285 -0.10 -15.92 3.26
C SER A 285 1.18 -15.33 3.87
N ARG A 286 1.10 -14.84 5.10
CA ARG A 286 2.28 -14.32 5.84
C ARG A 286 3.38 -15.37 5.97
N THR A 287 3.02 -16.62 6.28
CA THR A 287 4.00 -17.71 6.43
C THR A 287 4.63 -18.10 5.10
N GLY A 288 3.89 -18.01 4.00
CA GLY A 288 4.42 -18.17 2.65
C GLY A 288 5.51 -17.14 2.35
N SER A 289 5.26 -15.86 2.64
CA SER A 289 6.26 -14.80 2.46
C SER A 289 7.51 -15.01 3.33
N LEU A 290 7.34 -15.35 4.62
CA LEU A 290 8.48 -15.64 5.52
C LEU A 290 9.36 -16.77 4.99
N LEU A 291 8.72 -17.84 4.50
CA LEU A 291 9.43 -18.98 3.94
C LEU A 291 10.20 -18.62 2.67
N ASP A 292 9.55 -17.93 1.73
CA ASP A 292 10.16 -17.54 0.45
C ASP A 292 11.34 -16.59 0.66
N LEU A 293 11.13 -15.51 1.41
CA LEU A 293 12.17 -14.56 1.77
C LEU A 293 13.30 -15.25 2.53
N GLY A 294 12.96 -16.14 3.46
CA GLY A 294 13.93 -16.87 4.24
C GLY A 294 14.86 -17.73 3.35
N ILE A 295 14.31 -18.44 2.38
CA ILE A 295 15.09 -19.28 1.46
C ILE A 295 15.91 -18.41 0.51
N GLU A 296 15.28 -17.41 -0.12
CA GLU A 296 15.90 -16.57 -1.14
C GLU A 296 17.07 -15.76 -0.60
N HIS A 297 16.92 -15.23 0.61
CA HIS A 297 17.98 -14.47 1.29
C HIS A 297 18.90 -15.35 2.13
N LYS A 298 18.87 -16.68 1.97
CA LYS A 298 19.76 -17.64 2.67
C LYS A 298 19.72 -17.49 4.19
N ILE A 299 18.54 -17.23 4.76
CA ILE A 299 18.26 -17.28 6.19
C ILE A 299 17.80 -18.70 6.56
N LEU A 300 17.00 -19.30 5.68
CA LEU A 300 16.62 -20.70 5.69
C LEU A 300 17.52 -21.49 4.74
N GLU A 301 18.02 -22.63 5.20
CA GLU A 301 18.75 -23.57 4.35
C GLU A 301 17.78 -24.57 3.74
N LYS A 302 17.84 -24.76 2.42
CA LYS A 302 17.08 -25.78 1.69
C LYS A 302 18.04 -26.84 1.14
N LYS A 303 17.94 -28.08 1.62
CA LYS A 303 18.70 -29.25 1.15
C LYS A 303 17.73 -30.29 0.59
N GLY A 304 17.55 -30.28 -0.73
CA GLY A 304 16.50 -31.06 -1.39
C GLY A 304 15.12 -30.59 -0.96
N ALA A 305 14.34 -31.50 -0.34
CA ALA A 305 13.03 -31.17 0.23
C ALA A 305 13.12 -30.62 1.67
N TRP A 306 14.25 -30.77 2.36
CA TRP A 306 14.38 -30.40 3.77
C TRP A 306 14.69 -28.91 3.92
N ILE A 307 13.97 -28.24 4.80
CA ILE A 307 14.13 -26.82 5.11
C ILE A 307 14.51 -26.69 6.58
N SER A 308 15.62 -26.01 6.86
CA SER A 308 16.16 -25.81 8.22
C SER A 308 16.50 -24.36 8.50
N TYR A 309 16.44 -23.98 9.78
CA TYR A 309 16.87 -22.69 10.30
C TYR A 309 17.89 -22.93 11.40
N GLU A 310 19.07 -22.30 11.29
CA GLU A 310 20.18 -22.45 12.27
C GLU A 310 20.53 -23.92 12.58
N GLY A 311 20.46 -24.79 11.57
CA GLY A 311 20.73 -26.23 11.71
C GLY A 311 19.56 -27.07 12.25
N GLN A 312 18.50 -26.45 12.77
CA GLN A 312 17.28 -27.15 13.18
C GLN A 312 16.34 -27.35 12.00
N LEU A 313 15.84 -28.57 11.84
CA LEU A 313 14.86 -28.87 10.79
C LEU A 313 13.50 -28.21 11.11
N ILE A 314 12.99 -27.42 10.17
CA ILE A 314 11.65 -26.80 10.24
C ILE A 314 10.61 -27.72 9.59
N GLY A 315 10.92 -28.28 8.41
CA GLY A 315 9.97 -29.13 7.70
C GLY A 315 10.52 -29.76 6.44
N GLN A 316 9.81 -30.79 5.97
CA GLN A 316 10.05 -31.45 4.68
C GLN A 316 9.03 -30.94 3.66
N GLY A 317 9.48 -30.11 2.72
CA GLY A 317 8.66 -29.45 1.72
C GLY A 317 8.06 -28.13 2.19
N ARG A 318 7.41 -27.43 1.24
CA ARG A 318 6.86 -26.08 1.46
C ARG A 318 5.75 -26.09 2.51
N ASP A 319 4.79 -26.99 2.39
CA ASP A 319 3.59 -26.98 3.23
C ASP A 319 3.90 -27.31 4.69
N ALA A 320 4.74 -28.31 4.93
CA ALA A 320 5.19 -28.66 6.27
C ALA A 320 5.95 -27.49 6.94
N ALA A 321 6.81 -26.79 6.17
CA ALA A 321 7.52 -25.64 6.69
C ALA A 321 6.59 -24.44 6.97
N LYS A 322 5.61 -24.17 6.10
CA LYS A 322 4.59 -23.14 6.34
C LYS A 322 3.80 -23.43 7.62
N GLN A 323 3.41 -24.68 7.83
CA GLN A 323 2.68 -25.10 9.01
C GLN A 323 3.52 -24.96 10.29
N ALA A 324 4.80 -25.39 10.26
CA ALA A 324 5.71 -25.22 11.40
C ALA A 324 5.94 -23.74 11.77
N ILE A 325 6.03 -22.84 10.78
CA ILE A 325 6.13 -21.39 11.03
C ILE A 325 4.81 -20.83 11.59
N ARG A 326 3.67 -21.34 11.11
CA ARG A 326 2.34 -20.92 11.59
C ARG A 326 2.12 -21.31 13.06
N ASP A 327 2.50 -22.53 13.41
CA ASP A 327 2.28 -23.10 14.76
C ASP A 327 3.28 -22.58 15.80
N ASN A 328 4.37 -21.95 15.35
CA ASN A 328 5.40 -21.38 16.22
C ASN A 328 5.57 -19.86 15.99
N PRO A 329 4.83 -19.01 16.73
CA PRO A 329 4.94 -17.56 16.63
C PRO A 329 6.34 -17.01 16.92
N GLU A 330 7.08 -17.60 17.87
CA GLU A 330 8.44 -17.18 18.19
C GLU A 330 9.39 -17.39 17.00
N LEU A 331 9.25 -18.52 16.29
CA LEU A 331 9.99 -18.78 15.06
C LEU A 331 9.63 -17.76 13.97
N ALA A 332 8.33 -17.48 13.79
CA ALA A 332 7.88 -16.50 12.81
C ALA A 332 8.45 -15.10 13.09
N GLU A 333 8.52 -14.67 14.35
CA GLU A 333 9.12 -13.39 14.74
C GLU A 333 10.64 -13.36 14.52
N LYS A 334 11.35 -14.44 14.91
CA LYS A 334 12.79 -14.57 14.65
C LYS A 334 13.11 -14.45 13.17
N LEU A 335 12.38 -15.20 12.33
CA LEU A 335 12.53 -15.12 10.87
C LEU A 335 12.20 -13.73 10.34
N SER A 336 11.10 -13.13 10.79
CA SER A 336 10.72 -11.78 10.37
C SER A 336 11.82 -10.75 10.69
N LYS A 337 12.40 -10.81 11.89
CA LYS A 337 13.48 -9.90 12.31
C LYS A 337 14.74 -10.12 11.49
N ALA A 338 15.17 -11.37 11.32
CA ALA A 338 16.33 -11.72 10.50
C ALA A 338 16.18 -11.25 9.04
N ILE A 339 14.95 -11.35 8.49
CA ILE A 339 14.64 -10.85 7.15
C ILE A 339 14.78 -9.33 7.08
N TYR A 340 14.18 -8.58 8.02
CA TYR A 340 14.30 -7.11 8.03
C TYR A 340 15.74 -6.62 8.18
N GLU A 341 16.59 -7.33 8.93
CA GLU A 341 18.00 -6.98 9.11
C GLU A 341 18.85 -7.27 7.87
N LYS A 342 18.48 -8.29 7.09
CA LYS A 342 19.28 -8.76 5.94
C LYS A 342 18.85 -8.15 4.60
N VAL A 343 17.55 -7.91 4.41
CA VAL A 343 16.99 -7.48 3.12
C VAL A 343 17.04 -5.97 3.00
N ASN A 344 17.99 -5.47 2.22
CA ASN A 344 18.06 -4.07 1.81
C ASN A 344 17.42 -3.90 0.44
N VAL A 345 16.34 -3.13 0.36
CA VAL A 345 15.62 -2.90 -0.90
C VAL A 345 16.21 -1.71 -1.63
N THR A 346 16.74 -1.97 -2.83
CA THR A 346 17.19 -0.97 -3.79
C THR A 346 16.14 -0.83 -4.91
N GLY A 347 16.09 0.32 -5.58
CA GLY A 347 15.13 0.53 -6.67
C GLY A 347 15.32 -0.45 -7.81
N GLY A 348 14.22 -0.99 -8.35
CA GLY A 348 14.26 -1.92 -9.49
C GLY A 348 14.56 -3.39 -9.14
N THR A 349 14.66 -3.77 -7.87
CA THR A 349 14.92 -5.17 -7.49
C THR A 349 13.65 -5.97 -7.20
N SER A 350 13.74 -7.28 -7.45
CA SER A 350 12.77 -8.25 -6.95
C SER A 350 13.14 -8.63 -5.51
N VAL A 351 12.19 -8.48 -4.58
CA VAL A 351 12.38 -8.86 -3.17
C VAL A 351 12.13 -10.35 -2.98
N THR A 352 11.23 -10.91 -3.80
CA THR A 352 10.95 -12.35 -3.90
C THR A 352 10.65 -12.78 -5.32
N GLY A 353 11.11 -13.98 -5.69
CA GLY A 353 10.98 -14.54 -7.03
C GLY A 353 12.22 -14.22 -7.87
N SER A 354 12.65 -15.20 -8.67
CA SER A 354 13.86 -15.15 -9.52
C SER A 354 13.97 -13.83 -10.30
N GLU A 355 15.22 -13.37 -10.50
CA GLU A 355 15.60 -12.08 -11.09
C GLU A 355 14.66 -11.59 -12.21
N PRO A 356 14.41 -10.27 -12.30
CA PRO A 356 13.50 -9.72 -13.29
C PRO A 356 13.88 -10.23 -14.68
N ASP A 357 12.91 -10.79 -15.41
CA ASP A 357 13.06 -11.09 -16.83
C ASP A 357 13.69 -9.87 -17.49
N ALA A 358 14.91 -10.05 -18.00
CA ALA A 358 15.56 -9.03 -18.81
C ALA A 358 14.57 -8.67 -19.91
N ALA A 359 14.15 -7.40 -19.92
CA ALA A 359 13.20 -6.90 -20.90
C ALA A 359 13.69 -7.26 -22.31
N GLU A 360 12.93 -8.12 -23.01
CA GLU A 360 12.96 -8.20 -24.47
C GLU A 360 12.21 -7.01 -25.09
#